data_AF-A0A3D8I6R1-F1
#
_entry.id   AF-A0A3D8I6R1-F1
#
_cell.length_a   1.000
_cell.length_b   1.000
_cell.length_c   1.000
_cell.angle_alpha   90.00
_cell.angle_beta   90.00
_cell.angle_gamma   90.00
#
_symmetry.space_group_name_H-M   'P 1'
#
loop_
_entity.id
_entity.type
_entity.pdbx_description
1 polymer ?
#
loop_
_entity_poly.entity_id
_entity_poly.type
_entity_poly.pdbx_seq_one_letter_code
_entity_poly.pdbx_strand_id
1 'polypeptide(L)'
;MILLIDNYDSFTYNIYQAFYKFGFPLKVVRSDKISIEEIHALSPQYIIIGPGPKTPKEAGISVQIVQELQGIYPILGICLGHQAIMAAFGMDIVNAKHIVHGKVEPLHHNQKGLFRNVNPLTPIVRYHSLVGKAHQLPECFEVSAWSEDGEIMAIEHKHHHLVGVQFHPESIGTLEGEKMLLNFLHYRREMIPIKQYLKSTMQGKSLSFKEAYDVMDEITEGNMSDAQIGSILTSLEIKGVNAEELAGFASVLKKKTIAFSLPKSDEIRLDIVGTGGSPNKTFNVSTTAALLLGAAGVKVVKHGNRAITSKSGSADLLQALGVNVNMDVQTCRKVYDEIGITFLFAQKFHAAMRFAAPARASLGFKTAFNLVGPLSNPANVTHQFIGVFDKAYTEIMAKALAILGIKRAMVVSGFDGYDEISLCAPTQITELDNGTIKTYVFNPNEIGLEFVPFAELCGGDVAENKRISLEIFHAKSLHSPKTQLVALNTGGALYLAGRAGSIKEGYFLARDIIESKKVLKVLEDFARLSHNK
;
A
#
# COMPACT_ATOMS: atom_id res chain seq x y z
N MET A 1 -7.30 -14.33 5.31
CA MET A 1 -6.53 -15.28 6.13
C MET A 1 -6.12 -16.47 5.27
N ILE A 2 -5.04 -17.17 5.63
CA ILE A 2 -4.58 -18.42 5.01
C ILE A 2 -5.09 -19.60 5.86
N LEU A 3 -5.63 -20.62 5.20
CA LEU A 3 -5.94 -21.91 5.83
C LEU A 3 -4.80 -22.89 5.56
N LEU A 4 -4.11 -23.34 6.61
CA LEU A 4 -3.06 -24.35 6.52
C LEU A 4 -3.60 -25.69 7.00
N ILE A 5 -3.62 -26.67 6.10
CA ILE A 5 -4.04 -28.05 6.39
C ILE A 5 -2.82 -28.83 6.87
N ASP A 6 -2.86 -29.26 8.13
CA ASP A 6 -1.83 -30.06 8.77
C ASP A 6 -2.10 -31.56 8.54
N ASN A 7 -1.19 -32.22 7.82
CA ASN A 7 -1.21 -33.67 7.63
C ASN A 7 -0.34 -34.42 8.65
N TYR A 8 -0.22 -33.87 9.87
CA TYR A 8 0.55 -34.41 10.99
C TYR A 8 2.06 -34.41 10.74
N ASP A 9 2.58 -33.27 10.26
CA ASP A 9 3.99 -33.13 9.93
C ASP A 9 4.71 -32.11 10.83
N SER A 10 5.98 -32.38 11.14
CA SER A 10 6.81 -31.49 11.93
C SER A 10 7.07 -30.13 11.26
N PHE A 11 7.03 -30.05 9.93
CA PHE A 11 7.29 -28.82 9.17
C PHE A 11 6.07 -27.89 9.08
N THR A 12 4.88 -28.32 9.48
CA THR A 12 3.66 -27.48 9.47
C THR A 12 3.88 -26.14 10.17
N TYR A 13 4.57 -26.14 11.32
CA TYR A 13 4.82 -24.90 12.05
C TYR A 13 5.93 -24.03 11.43
N ASN A 14 6.85 -24.60 10.65
CA ASN A 14 7.81 -23.83 9.86
C ASN A 14 7.08 -23.08 8.74
N ILE A 15 6.14 -23.74 8.07
CA ILE A 15 5.26 -23.11 7.07
C ILE A 15 4.45 -21.99 7.72
N TYR A 16 3.84 -22.27 8.89
CA TYR A 16 3.11 -21.26 9.66
C TYR A 16 3.97 -20.03 9.94
N GLN A 17 5.20 -20.24 10.44
CA GLN A 17 6.12 -19.15 10.75
C GLN A 17 6.54 -18.35 9.50
N ALA A 18 6.82 -19.03 8.39
CA ALA A 18 7.19 -18.37 7.14
C ALA A 18 6.07 -17.41 6.67
N PHE A 19 4.83 -17.89 6.61
CA PHE A 19 3.69 -17.05 6.23
C PHE A 19 3.34 -15.99 7.27
N TYR A 20 3.53 -16.27 8.56
CA TYR A 20 3.27 -15.31 9.63
C TYR A 20 4.22 -14.10 9.54
N LYS A 21 5.50 -14.30 9.18
CA LYS A 21 6.45 -13.21 8.93
C LYS A 21 5.99 -12.26 7.81
N PHE A 22 5.25 -12.77 6.85
CA PHE A 22 4.70 -11.98 5.74
C PHE A 22 3.45 -11.16 6.14
N GLY A 23 2.95 -11.31 7.37
CA GLY A 23 1.83 -10.53 7.90
C GLY A 23 0.45 -11.07 7.51
N PHE A 24 0.37 -12.32 7.05
CA PHE A 24 -0.90 -12.96 6.71
C PHE A 24 -1.46 -13.70 7.93
N PRO A 25 -2.71 -13.42 8.37
CA PRO A 25 -3.34 -14.21 9.42
C PRO A 25 -3.52 -15.66 8.97
N LEU A 26 -3.11 -16.63 9.78
CA LEU A 26 -3.20 -18.07 9.48
C LEU A 26 -4.14 -18.79 10.46
N LYS A 27 -4.83 -19.81 9.97
CA LYS A 27 -5.49 -20.83 10.79
C LYS A 27 -4.99 -22.19 10.37
N VAL A 28 -4.44 -22.93 11.34
CA VAL A 28 -3.98 -24.31 11.13
C VAL A 28 -5.09 -25.26 11.55
N VAL A 29 -5.45 -26.20 10.69
CA VAL A 29 -6.42 -27.24 11.00
C VAL A 29 -5.92 -28.58 10.50
N ARG A 30 -6.14 -29.64 11.27
CA ARG A 30 -5.77 -31.00 10.84
C ARG A 30 -6.65 -31.46 9.69
N SER A 31 -6.08 -32.25 8.78
CA SER A 31 -6.77 -32.74 7.58
C SER A 31 -7.97 -33.67 7.85
N ASP A 32 -8.17 -34.10 9.09
CA ASP A 32 -9.30 -34.92 9.54
C ASP A 32 -10.22 -34.20 10.55
N LYS A 33 -10.06 -32.87 10.72
CA LYS A 33 -10.82 -32.05 11.68
C LYS A 33 -11.53 -30.85 11.06
N ILE A 34 -11.72 -30.85 9.74
CA ILE A 34 -12.47 -29.83 9.02
C ILE A 34 -13.19 -30.45 7.82
N SER A 35 -14.35 -29.92 7.45
CA SER A 35 -15.09 -30.29 6.24
C SER A 35 -14.98 -29.22 5.14
N ILE A 36 -15.38 -29.56 3.91
CA ILE A 36 -15.39 -28.61 2.77
C ILE A 36 -16.36 -27.46 3.03
N GLU A 37 -17.51 -27.73 3.64
CA GLU A 37 -18.51 -26.72 4.00
C GLU A 37 -17.97 -25.72 5.01
N GLU A 38 -17.20 -26.19 6.00
CA GLU A 38 -16.54 -25.32 6.96
C GLU A 38 -15.46 -24.46 6.30
N ILE A 39 -14.75 -24.98 5.29
CA ILE A 39 -13.78 -24.17 4.51
C ILE A 39 -14.49 -23.06 3.74
N HIS A 40 -15.63 -23.36 3.09
CA HIS A 40 -16.44 -22.34 2.43
C HIS A 40 -16.93 -21.28 3.42
N ALA A 41 -17.39 -21.69 4.61
CA ALA A 41 -17.82 -20.78 5.66
C ALA A 41 -16.68 -19.89 6.19
N LEU A 42 -15.44 -20.42 6.23
CA LEU A 42 -14.25 -19.64 6.61
C LEU A 42 -13.82 -18.65 5.52
N SER A 43 -14.19 -18.89 4.26
CA SER A 43 -13.83 -18.08 3.10
C SER A 43 -12.35 -17.64 3.09
N PRO A 44 -11.39 -18.60 3.14
CA PRO A 44 -9.97 -18.27 3.16
C PRO A 44 -9.55 -17.55 1.87
N GLN A 45 -8.45 -16.79 1.96
CA GLN A 45 -7.85 -16.18 0.76
C GLN A 45 -6.92 -17.16 0.02
N TYR A 46 -6.31 -18.08 0.76
CA TYR A 46 -5.40 -19.10 0.24
C TYR A 46 -5.56 -20.37 1.08
N ILE A 47 -5.36 -21.53 0.45
CA ILE A 47 -5.28 -22.82 1.11
C ILE A 47 -3.88 -23.39 0.88
N ILE A 48 -3.24 -23.82 1.96
CA ILE A 48 -1.95 -24.52 1.91
C ILE A 48 -2.18 -25.93 2.41
N ILE A 49 -1.87 -26.93 1.59
CA ILE A 49 -1.89 -28.33 1.98
C ILE A 49 -0.46 -28.69 2.38
N GLY A 50 -0.25 -28.88 3.68
CA GLY A 50 1.06 -29.14 4.26
C GLY A 50 1.61 -30.53 3.93
N PRO A 51 2.90 -30.74 4.23
CA PRO A 51 3.56 -32.04 4.13
C PRO A 51 2.95 -33.04 5.11
N GLY A 52 3.31 -34.32 4.97
CA GLY A 52 2.89 -35.37 5.89
C GLY A 52 3.60 -36.69 5.60
N PRO A 53 3.69 -37.59 6.60
CA PRO A 53 4.43 -38.84 6.49
C PRO A 53 3.66 -39.95 5.74
N LYS A 54 2.40 -39.71 5.38
CA LYS A 54 1.48 -40.71 4.83
C LYS A 54 1.33 -40.59 3.31
N THR A 55 0.51 -41.46 2.73
CA THR A 55 0.13 -41.37 1.30
C THR A 55 -1.09 -40.45 1.10
N PRO A 56 -1.35 -39.95 -0.12
CA PRO A 56 -2.54 -39.13 -0.40
C PRO A 56 -3.87 -39.77 -0.01
N LYS A 57 -3.97 -41.10 -0.07
CA LYS A 57 -5.19 -41.84 0.33
C LYS A 57 -5.49 -41.72 1.83
N GLU A 58 -4.48 -41.40 2.63
CA GLU A 58 -4.56 -41.30 4.08
C GLU A 58 -4.42 -39.84 4.56
N ALA A 59 -4.39 -38.88 3.63
CA ALA A 59 -4.19 -37.45 3.89
C ALA A 59 -5.50 -36.70 4.25
N GLY A 60 -6.45 -37.40 4.88
CA GLY A 60 -7.76 -36.87 5.25
C GLY A 60 -8.48 -36.25 4.04
N ILE A 61 -8.97 -35.02 4.19
CA ILE A 61 -9.69 -34.31 3.12
C ILE A 61 -8.76 -33.66 2.07
N SER A 62 -7.43 -33.84 2.15
CA SER A 62 -6.49 -33.08 1.29
C SER A 62 -6.73 -33.27 -0.21
N VAL A 63 -7.06 -34.49 -0.65
CA VAL A 63 -7.40 -34.78 -2.06
C VAL A 63 -8.74 -34.13 -2.42
N GLN A 64 -9.74 -34.23 -1.53
CA GLN A 64 -11.07 -33.65 -1.72
C GLN A 64 -11.02 -32.12 -1.84
N ILE A 65 -10.17 -31.45 -1.04
CA ILE A 65 -9.91 -30.00 -1.16
C ILE A 65 -9.50 -29.65 -2.58
N VAL A 66 -8.56 -30.39 -3.18
CA VAL A 66 -8.12 -30.08 -4.55
C VAL A 66 -9.24 -30.32 -5.55
N GLN A 67 -9.99 -31.42 -5.42
CA GLN A 67 -11.07 -31.78 -6.36
C GLN A 67 -12.20 -30.75 -6.36
N GLU A 68 -12.62 -30.28 -5.18
CA GLU A 68 -13.80 -29.43 -5.04
C GLU A 68 -13.48 -27.93 -5.02
N LEU A 69 -12.28 -27.55 -4.56
CA LEU A 69 -11.95 -26.14 -4.27
C LEU A 69 -10.94 -25.51 -5.23
N GLN A 70 -10.35 -26.29 -6.14
CA GLN A 70 -9.50 -25.70 -7.17
C GLN A 70 -10.27 -24.71 -8.04
N GLY A 71 -9.60 -23.61 -8.42
CA GLY A 71 -10.24 -22.54 -9.19
C GLY A 71 -11.19 -21.64 -8.38
N ILE A 72 -11.66 -22.09 -7.21
CA ILE A 72 -12.38 -21.27 -6.23
C ILE A 72 -11.37 -20.54 -5.34
N TYR A 73 -10.41 -21.28 -4.78
CA TYR A 73 -9.34 -20.73 -3.96
C TYR A 73 -7.97 -21.02 -4.59
N PRO A 74 -6.98 -20.12 -4.42
CA PRO A 74 -5.57 -20.45 -4.60
C PRO A 74 -5.12 -21.58 -3.68
N ILE A 75 -4.44 -22.59 -4.22
CA ILE A 75 -3.98 -23.77 -3.48
C ILE A 75 -2.49 -24.02 -3.71
N LEU A 76 -1.72 -24.13 -2.62
CA LEU A 76 -0.33 -24.61 -2.64
C LEU A 76 -0.25 -25.98 -1.94
N GLY A 77 0.23 -27.00 -2.64
CA GLY A 77 0.55 -28.31 -2.05
C GLY A 77 2.05 -28.47 -1.84
N ILE A 78 2.49 -28.80 -0.63
CA ILE A 78 3.89 -29.02 -0.28
C ILE A 78 4.10 -30.49 0.07
N CYS A 79 5.06 -31.16 -0.58
CA CYS A 79 5.39 -32.57 -0.41
C CYS A 79 4.14 -33.48 -0.54
N LEU A 80 3.56 -33.97 0.55
CA LEU A 80 2.29 -34.71 0.53
C LEU A 80 1.15 -33.90 -0.10
N GLY A 81 1.12 -32.58 0.09
CA GLY A 81 0.15 -31.72 -0.58
C GLY A 81 0.31 -31.73 -2.10
N HIS A 82 1.54 -31.75 -2.62
CA HIS A 82 1.81 -31.88 -4.05
C HIS A 82 1.34 -33.24 -4.58
N GLN A 83 1.58 -34.31 -3.82
CA GLN A 83 1.10 -35.66 -4.14
C GLN A 83 -0.42 -35.75 -4.10
N ALA A 84 -1.08 -35.05 -3.17
CA ALA A 84 -2.54 -34.96 -3.10
C ALA A 84 -3.12 -34.25 -4.33
N ILE A 85 -2.45 -33.19 -4.82
CA ILE A 85 -2.82 -32.53 -6.08
C ILE A 85 -2.73 -33.51 -7.24
N MET A 86 -1.61 -34.20 -7.39
CA MET A 86 -1.44 -35.20 -8.45
C MET A 86 -2.49 -36.33 -8.37
N ALA A 87 -2.75 -36.86 -7.18
CA ALA A 87 -3.73 -37.91 -6.96
C ALA A 87 -5.17 -37.45 -7.25
N ALA A 88 -5.52 -36.21 -6.92
CA ALA A 88 -6.83 -35.61 -7.23
C ALA A 88 -7.14 -35.60 -8.73
N PHE A 89 -6.10 -35.57 -9.56
CA PHE A 89 -6.16 -35.61 -11.01
C PHE A 89 -5.86 -36.99 -11.61
N GLY A 90 -5.88 -38.05 -10.78
CA GLY A 90 -5.78 -39.44 -11.24
C GLY A 90 -4.36 -39.92 -11.52
N MET A 91 -3.32 -39.20 -11.07
CA MET A 91 -1.95 -39.68 -11.19
C MET A 91 -1.61 -40.72 -10.12
N ASP A 92 -0.86 -41.74 -10.49
CA ASP A 92 -0.29 -42.70 -9.54
C ASP A 92 0.90 -42.08 -8.80
N ILE A 93 0.90 -42.21 -7.48
CA ILE A 93 2.02 -41.89 -6.62
C ILE A 93 2.78 -43.18 -6.30
N VAL A 94 4.04 -43.24 -6.71
CA VAL A 94 4.91 -44.43 -6.62
C VAL A 94 6.21 -44.12 -5.92
N ASN A 95 6.97 -45.15 -5.53
CA ASN A 95 8.31 -44.95 -4.97
C ASN A 95 9.23 -44.26 -5.99
N ALA A 96 9.98 -43.27 -5.52
CA ALA A 96 11.02 -42.59 -6.28
C ALA A 96 12.10 -43.59 -6.69
N LYS A 97 12.71 -43.39 -7.88
CA LYS A 97 13.86 -44.20 -8.31
C LYS A 97 15.05 -44.05 -7.36
N HIS A 98 15.22 -42.85 -6.82
CA HIS A 98 16.21 -42.50 -5.82
C HIS A 98 15.51 -41.90 -4.61
N ILE A 99 15.52 -42.60 -3.49
CA ILE A 99 14.95 -42.11 -2.22
C ILE A 99 15.93 -41.09 -1.63
N VAL A 100 15.45 -39.88 -1.34
CA VAL A 100 16.27 -38.78 -0.85
C VAL A 100 15.66 -38.16 0.41
N HIS A 101 16.43 -38.14 1.50
CA HIS A 101 16.03 -37.50 2.75
C HIS A 101 17.11 -36.53 3.23
N GLY A 102 16.80 -35.24 3.22
CA GLY A 102 17.66 -34.18 3.78
C GLY A 102 18.88 -33.83 2.93
N LYS A 103 18.84 -34.07 1.62
CA LYS A 103 19.92 -33.64 0.72
C LYS A 103 19.61 -32.29 0.09
N VAL A 104 20.64 -31.46 0.02
CA VAL A 104 20.61 -30.15 -0.65
C VAL A 104 21.13 -30.32 -2.06
N GLU A 105 20.31 -30.02 -3.05
CA GLU A 105 20.64 -30.15 -4.48
C GLU A 105 20.10 -28.94 -5.26
N PRO A 106 20.71 -28.59 -6.42
CA PRO A 106 20.19 -27.55 -7.30
C PRO A 106 18.81 -27.92 -7.85
N LEU A 107 17.88 -26.96 -7.85
CA LEU A 107 16.59 -27.08 -8.53
C LEU A 107 16.64 -26.42 -9.89
N HIS A 108 16.29 -27.15 -10.95
CA HIS A 108 16.04 -26.58 -12.26
C HIS A 108 14.58 -26.16 -12.39
N HIS A 109 14.30 -25.01 -13.00
CA HIS A 109 12.93 -24.52 -13.18
C HIS A 109 12.74 -23.59 -14.37
N ASN A 110 11.49 -23.35 -14.74
CA ASN A 110 11.12 -22.53 -15.90
C ASN A 110 11.15 -20.99 -15.66
N GLN A 111 11.42 -20.54 -14.42
CA GLN A 111 11.46 -19.11 -14.01
C GLN A 111 10.12 -18.37 -14.11
N LYS A 112 9.02 -19.11 -14.18
CA LYS A 112 7.64 -18.62 -14.26
C LYS A 112 6.90 -18.92 -12.96
N GLY A 113 5.73 -18.30 -12.77
CA GLY A 113 4.82 -18.64 -11.69
C GLY A 113 5.49 -18.56 -10.32
N LEU A 114 5.54 -19.69 -9.62
CA LEU A 114 6.17 -19.82 -8.31
C LEU A 114 7.68 -19.47 -8.33
N PHE A 115 8.35 -19.73 -9.46
CA PHE A 115 9.80 -19.58 -9.62
C PHE A 115 10.22 -18.24 -10.23
N ARG A 116 9.30 -17.29 -10.33
CA ARG A 116 9.60 -15.95 -10.82
C ARG A 116 10.64 -15.26 -9.94
N ASN A 117 11.66 -14.67 -10.56
CA ASN A 117 12.78 -14.04 -9.87
C ASN A 117 13.58 -14.98 -8.93
N VAL A 118 13.41 -16.30 -9.03
CA VAL A 118 14.22 -17.28 -8.28
C VAL A 118 15.43 -17.68 -9.13
N ASN A 119 16.58 -17.94 -8.50
CA ASN A 119 17.76 -18.40 -9.20
C ASN A 119 17.49 -19.79 -9.84
N PRO A 120 17.73 -19.98 -11.16
CA PRO A 120 17.49 -21.23 -11.88
C PRO A 120 18.23 -22.48 -11.38
N LEU A 121 19.10 -22.34 -10.38
CA LEU A 121 19.83 -23.42 -9.72
C LEU A 121 19.81 -23.24 -8.19
N THR A 122 18.77 -22.60 -7.65
CA THR A 122 18.65 -22.37 -6.22
C THR A 122 18.70 -23.71 -5.47
N PRO A 123 19.52 -23.85 -4.41
CA PRO A 123 19.61 -25.09 -3.67
C PRO A 123 18.31 -25.31 -2.88
N ILE A 124 17.78 -26.53 -2.95
CA ILE A 124 16.58 -26.96 -2.25
C ILE A 124 16.84 -28.21 -1.42
N VAL A 125 16.07 -28.41 -0.34
CA VAL A 125 16.13 -29.66 0.43
C VAL A 125 15.08 -30.66 -0.04
N ARG A 126 15.53 -31.83 -0.50
CA ARG A 126 14.67 -32.96 -0.89
C ARG A 126 14.39 -33.87 0.31
N TYR A 127 13.12 -34.22 0.52
CA TYR A 127 12.65 -35.14 1.57
C TYR A 127 11.58 -36.11 1.02
N HIS A 128 11.83 -36.70 -0.14
CA HIS A 128 10.81 -37.51 -0.81
C HIS A 128 11.27 -38.95 -1.06
N SER A 129 10.35 -39.86 -0.77
CA SER A 129 10.41 -41.28 -1.13
C SER A 129 9.36 -41.64 -2.19
N LEU A 130 8.41 -40.73 -2.44
CA LEU A 130 7.28 -40.91 -3.36
C LEU A 130 7.26 -39.78 -4.40
N VAL A 131 6.94 -40.13 -5.64
CA VAL A 131 6.83 -39.22 -6.79
C VAL A 131 5.63 -39.59 -7.66
N GLY A 132 5.07 -38.61 -8.37
CA GLY A 132 4.06 -38.86 -9.40
C GLY A 132 4.69 -39.38 -10.70
N LYS A 133 4.01 -40.29 -11.40
CA LYS A 133 4.49 -40.77 -12.71
C LYS A 133 4.40 -39.66 -13.77
N ALA A 134 5.54 -39.20 -14.25
CA ALA A 134 5.63 -38.07 -15.20
C ALA A 134 4.77 -38.23 -16.47
N HIS A 135 4.67 -39.43 -17.04
CA HIS A 135 3.87 -39.68 -18.26
C HIS A 135 2.36 -39.65 -18.04
N GLN A 136 1.89 -39.62 -16.78
CA GLN A 136 0.48 -39.48 -16.42
C GLN A 136 0.10 -38.03 -16.13
N LEU A 137 1.03 -37.06 -16.25
CA LEU A 137 0.73 -35.66 -15.97
C LEU A 137 -0.35 -35.14 -16.93
N PRO A 138 -1.51 -34.69 -16.43
CA PRO A 138 -2.57 -34.19 -17.29
C PRO A 138 -2.15 -32.92 -18.06
N GLU A 139 -2.70 -32.73 -19.26
CA GLU A 139 -2.39 -31.56 -20.10
C GLU A 139 -2.74 -30.22 -19.44
N CYS A 140 -3.60 -30.21 -18.43
CA CYS A 140 -3.94 -28.99 -17.68
C CYS A 140 -2.82 -28.51 -16.76
N PHE A 141 -1.75 -29.29 -16.57
CA PHE A 141 -0.56 -28.91 -15.82
C PHE A 141 0.64 -28.60 -16.73
N GLU A 142 1.53 -27.77 -16.20
CA GLU A 142 2.91 -27.63 -16.68
C GLU A 142 3.88 -28.08 -15.59
N VAL A 143 4.95 -28.77 -15.99
CA VAL A 143 6.10 -29.01 -15.10
C VAL A 143 6.86 -27.69 -14.96
N SER A 144 6.87 -27.14 -13.76
CA SER A 144 7.52 -25.86 -13.49
C SER A 144 8.92 -26.01 -12.89
N ALA A 145 9.23 -27.16 -12.28
CA ALA A 145 10.57 -27.49 -11.81
C ALA A 145 10.88 -29.00 -11.79
N TRP A 146 12.16 -29.33 -11.91
CA TRP A 146 12.69 -30.70 -11.90
C TRP A 146 14.07 -30.77 -11.23
N SER A 147 14.42 -31.94 -10.70
CA SER A 147 15.73 -32.20 -10.09
C SER A 147 16.75 -32.67 -11.13
N GLU A 148 18.03 -32.77 -10.73
CA GLU A 148 19.12 -33.21 -11.61
C GLU A 148 18.93 -34.63 -12.18
N ASP A 149 18.28 -35.51 -11.41
CA ASP A 149 17.87 -36.87 -11.83
C ASP A 149 16.58 -36.89 -12.66
N GLY A 150 15.99 -35.73 -12.96
CA GLY A 150 14.83 -35.56 -13.84
C GLY A 150 13.48 -35.82 -13.18
N GLU A 151 13.42 -35.97 -11.85
CA GLU A 151 12.15 -36.09 -11.13
C GLU A 151 11.36 -34.78 -11.14
N ILE A 152 10.03 -34.87 -11.20
CA ILE A 152 9.16 -33.70 -11.15
C ILE A 152 9.21 -33.11 -9.73
N MET A 153 9.68 -31.87 -9.63
CA MET A 153 9.80 -31.17 -8.35
C MET A 153 8.73 -30.11 -8.15
N ALA A 154 8.10 -29.64 -9.23
CA ALA A 154 6.92 -28.80 -9.15
C ALA A 154 6.01 -28.89 -10.39
N ILE A 155 4.71 -28.72 -10.15
CA ILE A 155 3.68 -28.59 -11.19
C ILE A 155 2.82 -27.37 -10.92
N GLU A 156 2.37 -26.72 -12.00
CA GLU A 156 1.43 -25.60 -11.93
C GLU A 156 0.27 -25.83 -12.90
N HIS A 157 -0.97 -25.61 -12.43
CA HIS A 157 -2.14 -25.70 -13.31
C HIS A 157 -2.16 -24.52 -14.27
N LYS A 158 -2.51 -24.72 -15.54
CA LYS A 158 -2.46 -23.69 -16.60
C LYS A 158 -3.52 -22.59 -16.42
N HIS A 159 -4.65 -22.91 -15.78
CA HIS A 159 -5.82 -22.02 -15.68
C HIS A 159 -6.20 -21.64 -14.26
N HIS A 160 -5.66 -22.33 -13.25
CA HIS A 160 -6.00 -22.13 -11.85
C HIS A 160 -4.74 -21.82 -11.09
N HIS A 161 -4.86 -21.03 -10.03
CA HIS A 161 -3.76 -20.78 -9.11
C HIS A 161 -3.59 -21.99 -8.18
N LEU A 162 -3.15 -23.10 -8.77
CA LEU A 162 -2.94 -24.39 -8.14
C LEU A 162 -1.51 -24.82 -8.42
N VAL A 163 -0.71 -24.88 -7.36
CA VAL A 163 0.73 -25.13 -7.43
C VAL A 163 1.07 -26.27 -6.49
N GLY A 164 1.83 -27.25 -6.95
CA GLY A 164 2.37 -28.31 -6.11
C GLY A 164 3.89 -28.31 -6.16
N VAL A 165 4.56 -28.39 -5.03
CA VAL A 165 6.02 -28.59 -4.92
C VAL A 165 6.35 -29.86 -4.12
N GLN A 166 7.26 -30.68 -4.63
CA GLN A 166 7.66 -31.94 -3.98
C GLN A 166 8.69 -31.74 -2.86
N PHE A 167 9.35 -30.58 -2.82
CA PHE A 167 10.33 -30.20 -1.81
C PHE A 167 9.74 -29.25 -0.75
N HIS A 168 10.52 -28.94 0.28
CA HIS A 168 10.11 -28.09 1.40
C HIS A 168 10.66 -26.66 1.24
N PRO A 169 9.86 -25.71 0.69
CA PRO A 169 10.27 -24.30 0.60
C PRO A 169 10.50 -23.66 1.99
N GLU A 170 9.88 -24.16 3.03
CA GLU A 170 10.04 -23.71 4.41
C GLU A 170 11.34 -24.21 5.08
N SER A 171 12.06 -25.13 4.46
CA SER A 171 13.30 -25.67 5.02
C SER A 171 14.43 -24.64 4.97
N ILE A 172 15.22 -24.57 6.04
CA ILE A 172 16.38 -23.66 6.14
C ILE A 172 17.40 -23.91 5.01
N GLY A 173 17.51 -25.14 4.53
CA GLY A 173 18.42 -25.46 3.42
C GLY A 173 17.89 -25.08 2.03
N THR A 174 16.65 -24.57 1.94
CA THR A 174 16.06 -24.06 0.70
C THR A 174 16.25 -22.54 0.64
N LEU A 175 17.34 -22.09 0.01
CA LEU A 175 17.84 -20.71 0.14
C LEU A 175 16.82 -19.63 -0.29
N GLU A 176 16.05 -19.88 -1.34
CA GLU A 176 15.01 -18.96 -1.84
C GLU A 176 13.58 -19.46 -1.60
N GLY A 177 13.40 -20.39 -0.65
CA GLY A 177 12.09 -20.97 -0.38
C GLY A 177 11.07 -19.97 0.17
N GLU A 178 11.48 -19.03 1.03
CA GLU A 178 10.62 -17.91 1.46
C GLU A 178 10.16 -17.04 0.27
N LYS A 179 11.01 -16.87 -0.75
CA LYS A 179 10.66 -16.13 -1.97
C LYS A 179 9.63 -16.87 -2.83
N MET A 180 9.73 -18.20 -2.93
CA MET A 180 8.72 -19.02 -3.59
C MET A 180 7.36 -18.90 -2.89
N LEU A 181 7.33 -18.92 -1.55
CA LEU A 181 6.10 -18.73 -0.78
C LEU A 181 5.49 -17.34 -1.00
N LEU A 182 6.32 -16.28 -1.07
CA LEU A 182 5.86 -14.93 -1.43
C LEU A 182 5.31 -14.87 -2.85
N ASN A 183 5.98 -15.51 -3.81
CA ASN A 183 5.51 -15.61 -5.20
C ASN A 183 4.15 -16.31 -5.28
N PHE A 184 3.88 -17.31 -4.44
CA PHE A 184 2.54 -17.91 -4.35
C PHE A 184 1.51 -16.89 -3.88
N LEU A 185 1.77 -16.11 -2.83
CA LEU A 185 0.81 -15.08 -2.36
C LEU A 185 0.60 -13.96 -3.39
N HIS A 186 1.60 -13.68 -4.22
CA HIS A 186 1.61 -12.62 -5.22
C HIS A 186 1.76 -13.16 -6.64
N TYR A 187 1.03 -14.25 -6.92
CA TYR A 187 1.21 -15.05 -8.11
C TYR A 187 1.06 -14.29 -9.41
N ARG A 188 2.08 -14.48 -10.27
CA ARG A 188 2.09 -14.07 -11.66
C ARG A 188 2.78 -15.15 -12.47
N ARG A 189 2.12 -15.64 -13.51
CA ARG A 189 2.69 -16.65 -14.40
C ARG A 189 3.91 -16.12 -15.13
N GLU A 190 3.80 -14.94 -15.74
CA GLU A 190 4.87 -14.36 -16.54
C GLU A 190 5.73 -13.38 -15.74
N MET A 191 7.00 -13.31 -16.11
CA MET A 191 7.97 -12.38 -15.54
C MET A 191 7.68 -10.95 -16.01
N ILE A 192 7.84 -9.98 -15.10
CA ILE A 192 7.80 -8.56 -15.45
C ILE A 192 9.16 -8.17 -16.05
N PRO A 193 9.22 -7.60 -17.28
CA PRO A 193 10.47 -7.31 -17.95
C PRO A 193 11.12 -6.02 -17.41
N ILE A 194 11.48 -5.99 -16.13
CA ILE A 194 12.03 -4.79 -15.43
C ILE A 194 13.22 -4.20 -16.18
N LYS A 195 14.13 -5.03 -16.72
CA LYS A 195 15.29 -4.55 -17.50
C LYS A 195 14.88 -3.74 -18.73
N GLN A 196 13.76 -4.09 -19.37
CA GLN A 196 13.21 -3.35 -20.51
C GLN A 196 12.66 -2.00 -20.05
N TYR A 197 11.93 -1.96 -18.94
CA TYR A 197 11.38 -0.72 -18.38
C TYR A 197 12.49 0.24 -17.98
N LEU A 198 13.55 -0.23 -17.32
CA LEU A 198 14.75 0.55 -17.00
C LEU A 198 15.39 1.17 -18.25
N LYS A 199 15.57 0.36 -19.31
CA LYS A 199 16.12 0.84 -20.58
C LYS A 199 15.22 1.88 -21.24
N SER A 200 13.89 1.69 -21.17
CA SER A 200 12.91 2.61 -21.72
C SER A 200 12.97 3.98 -21.01
N THR A 201 12.96 3.99 -19.67
CA THR A 201 13.02 5.24 -18.89
C THR A 201 14.35 5.97 -19.05
N MET A 202 15.46 5.24 -19.15
CA MET A 202 16.77 5.83 -19.43
C MET A 202 16.82 6.53 -20.80
N GLN A 203 16.04 6.07 -21.78
CA GLN A 203 15.88 6.71 -23.09
C GLN A 203 14.91 7.89 -23.08
N GLY A 204 14.43 8.33 -21.90
CA GLY A 204 13.46 9.42 -21.76
C GLY A 204 12.03 9.03 -22.15
N LYS A 205 11.74 7.74 -22.38
CA LYS A 205 10.38 7.27 -22.69
C LYS A 205 9.59 7.12 -21.40
N SER A 206 8.33 7.54 -21.46
CA SER A 206 7.41 7.33 -20.34
C SER A 206 6.92 5.88 -20.31
N LEU A 207 6.71 5.37 -19.10
CA LEU A 207 6.00 4.12 -18.89
C LEU A 207 4.49 4.36 -19.04
N SER A 208 3.79 3.39 -19.61
CA SER A 208 2.33 3.32 -19.51
C SER A 208 1.90 3.06 -18.07
N PHE A 209 0.62 3.30 -17.77
CA PHE A 209 0.02 2.96 -16.47
C PHE A 209 0.35 1.53 -16.01
N LYS A 210 0.23 0.56 -16.93
CA LYS A 210 0.47 -0.86 -16.63
C LYS A 210 1.94 -1.15 -16.31
N GLU A 211 2.85 -0.56 -17.06
CA GLU A 211 4.30 -0.73 -16.83
C GLU A 211 4.72 -0.07 -15.51
N ALA A 212 4.21 1.13 -15.21
CA ALA A 212 4.45 1.81 -13.94
C ALA A 212 3.89 1.01 -12.75
N TYR A 213 2.67 0.47 -12.90
CA TYR A 213 2.09 -0.45 -11.93
C TYR A 213 3.02 -1.66 -11.72
N ASP A 214 3.49 -2.30 -12.78
CA ASP A 214 4.33 -3.48 -12.68
C ASP A 214 5.69 -3.18 -12.03
N VAL A 215 6.30 -2.02 -12.30
CA VAL A 215 7.50 -1.54 -11.60
C VAL A 215 7.23 -1.41 -10.10
N MET A 216 6.18 -0.69 -9.71
CA MET A 216 5.90 -0.47 -8.29
C MET A 216 5.53 -1.79 -7.59
N ASP A 217 4.87 -2.71 -8.28
CA ASP A 217 4.58 -4.05 -7.77
C ASP A 217 5.89 -4.78 -7.44
N GLU A 218 6.86 -4.80 -8.34
CA GLU A 218 8.17 -5.44 -8.10
C GLU A 218 8.98 -4.76 -7.00
N ILE A 219 8.94 -3.43 -6.90
CA ILE A 219 9.57 -2.69 -5.80
C ILE A 219 8.95 -3.12 -4.47
N THR A 220 7.63 -3.14 -4.39
CA THR A 220 6.91 -3.44 -3.15
C THR A 220 6.92 -4.92 -2.78
N GLU A 221 7.25 -5.82 -3.71
CA GLU A 221 7.55 -7.23 -3.46
C GLU A 221 9.02 -7.52 -3.10
N GLY A 222 9.90 -6.51 -3.14
CA GLY A 222 11.33 -6.71 -2.87
C GLY A 222 12.07 -7.47 -3.98
N ASN A 223 11.53 -7.47 -5.20
CA ASN A 223 12.10 -8.17 -6.35
C ASN A 223 13.16 -7.35 -7.12
N MET A 224 13.29 -6.07 -6.81
CA MET A 224 14.30 -5.19 -7.41
C MET A 224 15.46 -4.93 -6.45
N SER A 225 16.68 -4.93 -6.98
CA SER A 225 17.86 -4.53 -6.22
C SER A 225 17.92 -3.01 -6.00
N ASP A 226 18.69 -2.57 -5.00
CA ASP A 226 18.89 -1.14 -4.74
C ASP A 226 19.43 -0.39 -5.97
N ALA A 227 20.28 -1.04 -6.77
CA ALA A 227 20.79 -0.47 -8.03
C ALA A 227 19.69 -0.28 -9.09
N GLN A 228 18.76 -1.24 -9.21
CA GLN A 228 17.63 -1.13 -10.13
C GLN A 228 16.64 -0.04 -9.67
N ILE A 229 16.36 0.02 -8.36
CA ILE A 229 15.51 1.06 -7.77
C ILE A 229 16.16 2.44 -7.96
N GLY A 230 17.45 2.58 -7.66
CA GLY A 230 18.19 3.81 -7.90
C GLY A 230 18.18 4.22 -9.38
N SER A 231 18.37 3.28 -10.29
CA SER A 231 18.36 3.52 -11.74
C SER A 231 17.01 4.07 -12.22
N ILE A 232 15.89 3.45 -11.82
CA ILE A 232 14.57 3.91 -12.28
C ILE A 232 14.19 5.26 -11.67
N LEU A 233 14.49 5.47 -10.39
CA LEU A 233 14.17 6.73 -9.70
C LEU A 233 14.94 7.91 -10.30
N THR A 234 16.23 7.73 -10.56
CA THR A 234 17.05 8.75 -11.22
C THR A 234 16.59 9.01 -12.66
N SER A 235 16.24 7.96 -13.41
CA SER A 235 15.75 8.10 -14.79
C SER A 235 14.42 8.86 -14.85
N LEU A 236 13.50 8.59 -13.90
CA LEU A 236 12.23 9.29 -13.77
C LEU A 236 12.41 10.77 -13.41
N GLU A 237 13.36 11.07 -12.52
CA GLU A 237 13.66 12.46 -12.15
C GLU A 237 14.25 13.25 -13.32
N ILE A 238 15.17 12.66 -14.08
CA ILE A 238 15.78 13.31 -15.26
C ILE A 238 14.75 13.55 -16.37
N LYS A 239 13.90 12.56 -16.67
CA LYS A 239 12.94 12.67 -17.78
C LYS A 239 11.68 13.47 -17.42
N GLY A 240 11.36 13.57 -16.13
CA GLY A 240 10.07 14.05 -15.63
C GLY A 240 9.02 12.93 -15.59
N VAL A 241 8.19 12.92 -14.54
CA VAL A 241 7.10 11.95 -14.41
C VAL A 241 5.80 12.44 -15.04
N ASN A 242 5.03 11.52 -15.61
CA ASN A 242 3.71 11.83 -16.14
C ASN A 242 2.57 11.31 -15.21
N ALA A 243 1.33 11.61 -15.60
CA ALA A 243 0.14 11.26 -14.81
C ALA A 243 -0.12 9.74 -14.75
N GLU A 244 0.10 9.01 -15.85
CA GLU A 244 -0.11 7.56 -15.89
C GLU A 244 0.89 6.82 -14.99
N GLU A 245 2.13 7.28 -14.96
CA GLU A 245 3.19 6.74 -14.10
C GLU A 245 2.84 6.93 -12.63
N LEU A 246 2.50 8.16 -12.23
CA LEU A 246 2.09 8.46 -10.86
C LEU A 246 0.85 7.67 -10.44
N ALA A 247 -0.14 7.56 -11.32
CA ALA A 247 -1.34 6.77 -11.07
C ALA A 247 -1.02 5.28 -10.92
N GLY A 248 -0.22 4.70 -11.82
CA GLY A 248 0.18 3.29 -11.75
C GLY A 248 0.94 2.96 -10.46
N PHE A 249 1.87 3.84 -10.07
CA PHE A 249 2.58 3.75 -8.79
C PHE A 249 1.63 3.81 -7.59
N ALA A 250 0.74 4.80 -7.54
CA ALA A 250 -0.20 4.97 -6.44
C ALA A 250 -1.22 3.81 -6.35
N SER A 251 -1.66 3.25 -7.48
CA SER A 251 -2.61 2.13 -7.54
C SER A 251 -2.08 0.88 -6.83
N VAL A 252 -0.79 0.55 -6.98
CA VAL A 252 -0.18 -0.58 -6.26
C VAL A 252 -0.20 -0.33 -4.76
N LEU A 253 0.17 0.88 -4.31
CA LEU A 253 0.17 1.21 -2.90
C LEU A 253 -1.23 1.14 -2.30
N LYS A 254 -2.25 1.66 -2.99
CA LYS A 254 -3.65 1.53 -2.56
C LYS A 254 -4.07 0.06 -2.45
N LYS A 255 -3.75 -0.77 -3.46
CA LYS A 255 -4.10 -2.19 -3.49
C LYS A 255 -3.47 -3.00 -2.34
N LYS A 256 -2.23 -2.67 -1.96
CA LYS A 256 -1.47 -3.39 -0.91
C LYS A 256 -1.70 -2.85 0.50
N THR A 257 -2.58 -1.86 0.67
CA THR A 257 -2.91 -1.34 2.01
C THR A 257 -3.88 -2.25 2.75
N ILE A 258 -3.88 -2.12 4.07
CA ILE A 258 -4.96 -2.70 4.90
C ILE A 258 -6.25 -1.95 4.54
N ALA A 259 -7.23 -2.67 4.00
CA ALA A 259 -8.47 -2.08 3.52
C ALA A 259 -9.16 -1.24 4.61
N PHE A 260 -9.51 -0.01 4.29
CA PHE A 260 -10.46 0.79 5.05
C PHE A 260 -11.89 0.54 4.54
N SER A 261 -12.92 0.94 5.28
CA SER A 261 -14.31 0.83 4.80
C SER A 261 -14.47 1.61 3.49
N LEU A 262 -15.28 1.12 2.55
CA LEU A 262 -15.65 1.90 1.37
C LEU A 262 -16.53 3.09 1.78
N PRO A 263 -16.51 4.21 1.03
CA PRO A 263 -17.49 5.28 1.21
C PRO A 263 -18.90 4.75 1.02
N LYS A 264 -19.84 5.20 1.87
CA LYS A 264 -21.27 5.00 1.62
C LYS A 264 -21.65 5.73 0.33
N SER A 265 -22.75 5.35 -0.32
CA SER A 265 -23.23 6.06 -1.52
C SER A 265 -23.28 7.55 -1.24
N ASP A 266 -22.63 8.33 -2.12
CA ASP A 266 -22.58 9.80 -2.09
C ASP A 266 -21.85 10.43 -0.89
N GLU A 267 -21.14 9.63 -0.08
CA GLU A 267 -20.30 10.14 1.01
C GLU A 267 -19.09 10.91 0.49
N ILE A 268 -18.99 12.19 0.85
CA ILE A 268 -17.79 13.02 0.60
C ILE A 268 -16.76 12.70 1.67
N ARG A 269 -15.69 12.00 1.27
CA ARG A 269 -14.46 11.81 2.07
C ARG A 269 -13.34 12.67 1.54
N LEU A 270 -12.80 13.54 2.41
CA LEU A 270 -11.75 14.48 2.07
C LEU A 270 -10.42 14.14 2.75
N ASP A 271 -9.33 14.31 2.01
CA ASP A 271 -7.98 14.40 2.56
C ASP A 271 -7.36 15.75 2.20
N ILE A 272 -6.56 16.30 3.12
CA ILE A 272 -5.79 17.53 2.94
C ILE A 272 -4.35 17.24 3.34
N VAL A 273 -3.44 17.30 2.37
CA VAL A 273 -2.07 16.82 2.52
C VAL A 273 -1.13 17.60 1.60
N GLY A 274 0.13 17.74 2.01
CA GLY A 274 1.19 18.24 1.14
C GLY A 274 2.11 17.08 0.74
N THR A 275 2.75 17.17 -0.43
CA THR A 275 3.85 16.26 -0.80
C THR A 275 5.02 16.35 0.19
N GLY A 276 5.09 17.44 0.96
CA GLY A 276 6.28 17.80 1.70
C GLY A 276 7.41 18.20 0.75
N GLY A 277 8.60 18.38 1.31
CA GLY A 277 9.78 18.73 0.52
C GLY A 277 9.91 20.19 0.09
N SER A 278 8.92 21.07 0.29
CA SER A 278 9.14 22.52 0.13
C SER A 278 10.37 22.99 0.94
N PRO A 279 11.29 23.80 0.38
CA PRO A 279 12.40 24.37 1.14
C PRO A 279 11.91 25.33 2.23
N ASN A 280 10.76 25.96 2.01
CA ASN A 280 10.14 26.89 2.93
C ASN A 280 9.12 26.14 3.81
N LYS A 281 9.48 25.92 5.08
CA LYS A 281 8.64 25.18 6.03
C LYS A 281 7.82 26.10 6.92
N THR A 282 6.51 26.06 6.74
CA THR A 282 5.52 26.61 7.68
C THR A 282 5.31 25.64 8.86
N PHE A 283 4.48 26.03 9.82
CA PHE A 283 3.93 25.09 10.81
C PHE A 283 2.97 24.10 10.14
N ASN A 284 2.41 23.13 10.87
CA ASN A 284 1.58 22.06 10.29
C ASN A 284 0.16 22.50 9.84
N VAL A 285 0.05 23.46 8.91
CA VAL A 285 -1.21 24.05 8.41
C VAL A 285 -2.21 22.97 7.99
N SER A 286 -1.82 21.99 7.17
CA SER A 286 -2.74 20.94 6.71
C SER A 286 -3.28 20.05 7.84
N THR A 287 -2.57 19.94 8.97
CA THR A 287 -3.02 19.15 10.13
C THR A 287 -3.99 19.98 10.98
N THR A 288 -3.67 21.26 11.17
CA THR A 288 -4.56 22.23 11.83
C THR A 288 -5.87 22.41 11.05
N ALA A 289 -5.78 22.53 9.72
CA ALA A 289 -6.93 22.62 8.82
C ALA A 289 -7.80 21.36 8.82
N ALA A 290 -7.19 20.15 8.86
CA ALA A 290 -7.94 18.90 8.94
C ALA A 290 -8.84 18.84 10.19
N LEU A 291 -8.35 19.29 11.35
CA LEU A 291 -9.13 19.34 12.59
C LEU A 291 -10.29 20.35 12.49
N LEU A 292 -10.06 21.52 11.88
CA LEU A 292 -11.10 22.52 11.62
C LEU A 292 -12.17 22.00 10.65
N LEU A 293 -11.78 21.26 9.62
CA LEU A 293 -12.71 20.61 8.69
C LEU A 293 -13.58 19.57 9.41
N GLY A 294 -13.01 18.80 10.34
CA GLY A 294 -13.78 17.92 11.22
C GLY A 294 -14.81 18.70 12.05
N ALA A 295 -14.43 19.86 12.59
CA ALA A 295 -15.34 20.75 13.33
C ALA A 295 -16.45 21.38 12.45
N ALA A 296 -16.20 21.49 11.14
CA ALA A 296 -17.18 21.88 10.14
C ALA A 296 -18.12 20.73 9.72
N GLY A 297 -17.96 19.54 10.29
CA GLY A 297 -18.71 18.35 9.92
C GLY A 297 -18.36 17.81 8.53
N VAL A 298 -17.17 18.13 8.00
CA VAL A 298 -16.62 17.47 6.81
C VAL A 298 -16.03 16.13 7.23
N LYS A 299 -16.29 15.07 6.46
CA LYS A 299 -15.70 13.76 6.75
C LYS A 299 -14.26 13.73 6.26
N VAL A 300 -13.30 13.69 7.18
CA VAL A 300 -11.87 13.80 6.90
C VAL A 300 -11.15 12.49 7.18
N VAL A 301 -10.39 11.99 6.21
CA VAL A 301 -9.48 10.86 6.42
C VAL A 301 -8.07 11.31 6.09
N LYS A 302 -7.37 11.86 7.08
CA LYS A 302 -6.05 12.42 6.88
C LYS A 302 -5.01 11.30 6.80
N HIS A 303 -4.28 11.23 5.70
CA HIS A 303 -3.13 10.34 5.57
C HIS A 303 -1.83 11.12 5.79
N GLY A 304 -0.92 10.58 6.61
CA GLY A 304 0.29 11.32 6.93
C GLY A 304 1.37 10.49 7.60
N ASN A 305 2.54 11.11 7.76
CA ASN A 305 3.72 10.49 8.34
C ASN A 305 4.36 11.42 9.40
N ARG A 306 5.38 10.89 10.09
CA ARG A 306 6.33 11.68 10.88
C ARG A 306 7.20 12.53 9.96
N ALA A 307 7.84 13.55 10.54
CA ALA A 307 8.81 14.34 9.83
C ALA A 307 9.98 13.49 9.29
N ILE A 308 10.36 13.74 8.03
CA ILE A 308 11.60 13.24 7.42
C ILE A 308 12.60 14.39 7.27
N THR A 309 12.17 15.52 6.69
CA THR A 309 13.02 16.69 6.45
C THR A 309 12.58 17.95 7.21
N SER A 310 11.47 17.89 7.94
CA SER A 310 10.92 19.01 8.73
C SER A 310 11.19 18.80 10.22
N LYS A 311 10.95 19.82 11.05
CA LYS A 311 11.07 19.70 12.51
C LYS A 311 9.83 19.07 13.17
N SER A 312 8.71 18.97 12.46
CA SER A 312 7.44 18.42 12.97
C SER A 312 6.55 17.95 11.81
N GLY A 313 6.23 16.65 11.78
CA GLY A 313 5.29 16.07 10.82
C GLY A 313 3.86 16.03 11.37
N SER A 314 2.91 15.65 10.51
CA SER A 314 1.50 15.51 10.89
C SER A 314 1.28 14.57 12.08
N ALA A 315 1.98 13.42 12.08
CA ALA A 315 1.90 12.44 13.18
C ALA A 315 2.51 12.99 14.47
N ASP A 316 3.59 13.78 14.38
CA ASP A 316 4.27 14.34 15.54
C ASP A 316 3.39 15.40 16.23
N LEU A 317 2.75 16.28 15.46
CA LEU A 317 1.80 17.26 15.99
C LEU A 317 0.58 16.59 16.61
N LEU A 318 -0.07 15.64 15.91
CA LEU A 318 -1.25 14.95 16.43
C LEU A 318 -0.94 14.22 17.74
N GLN A 319 0.21 13.54 17.81
CA GLN A 319 0.67 12.90 19.04
C GLN A 319 0.88 13.92 20.17
N ALA A 320 1.49 15.08 19.88
CA ALA A 320 1.68 16.14 20.86
C ALA A 320 0.35 16.78 21.34
N LEU A 321 -0.67 16.78 20.49
CA LEU A 321 -2.03 17.18 20.81
C LEU A 321 -2.84 16.10 21.56
N GLY A 322 -2.24 14.92 21.82
CA GLY A 322 -2.84 13.85 22.62
C GLY A 322 -3.55 12.76 21.81
N VAL A 323 -3.42 12.74 20.47
CA VAL A 323 -4.00 11.68 19.62
C VAL A 323 -3.03 10.51 19.52
N ASN A 324 -3.48 9.29 19.77
CA ASN A 324 -2.72 8.10 19.47
C ASN A 324 -2.65 7.88 17.96
N VAL A 325 -1.51 8.15 17.34
CA VAL A 325 -1.33 7.99 15.88
C VAL A 325 -1.10 6.53 15.45
N ASN A 326 -0.86 5.62 16.39
CA ASN A 326 -0.58 4.20 16.12
C ASN A 326 -1.84 3.30 16.18
N MET A 327 -3.03 3.91 16.12
CA MET A 327 -4.33 3.21 16.04
C MET A 327 -4.30 2.05 15.06
N ASP A 328 -4.92 0.91 15.43
CA ASP A 328 -5.24 -0.13 14.46
C ASP A 328 -6.40 0.28 13.55
N VAL A 329 -6.60 -0.49 12.48
CA VAL A 329 -7.58 -0.12 11.46
C VAL A 329 -9.01 -0.11 12.01
N GLN A 330 -9.32 -0.96 13.00
CA GLN A 330 -10.64 -0.96 13.63
C GLN A 330 -10.86 0.32 14.46
N THR A 331 -9.86 0.75 15.22
CA THR A 331 -9.89 2.01 15.96
C THR A 331 -9.99 3.20 15.00
N CYS A 332 -9.20 3.22 13.92
CA CYS A 332 -9.29 4.26 12.89
C CYS A 332 -10.71 4.39 12.32
N ARG A 333 -11.37 3.26 12.04
CA ARG A 333 -12.76 3.22 11.54
C ARG A 333 -13.76 3.71 12.58
N LYS A 334 -13.66 3.23 13.82
CA LYS A 334 -14.53 3.65 14.93
C LYS A 334 -14.48 5.15 15.15
N VAL A 335 -13.27 5.72 15.23
CA VAL A 335 -13.08 7.18 15.40
C VAL A 335 -13.71 7.93 14.21
N TYR A 336 -13.48 7.45 12.98
CA TYR A 336 -14.07 8.05 11.79
C TYR A 336 -15.61 8.03 11.81
N ASP A 337 -16.20 6.90 12.18
CA ASP A 337 -17.65 6.73 12.23
C ASP A 337 -18.29 7.63 13.30
N GLU A 338 -17.65 7.75 14.47
CA GLU A 338 -18.15 8.55 15.60
C GLU A 338 -18.02 10.06 15.40
N ILE A 339 -16.84 10.55 15.00
CA ILE A 339 -16.57 12.00 14.96
C ILE A 339 -16.32 12.55 13.55
N GLY A 340 -16.32 11.68 12.52
CA GLY A 340 -16.13 12.10 11.13
C GLY A 340 -14.70 12.43 10.73
N ILE A 341 -13.72 12.28 11.62
CA ILE A 341 -12.30 12.48 11.32
C ILE A 341 -11.48 11.31 11.80
N THR A 342 -10.47 10.90 11.02
CA THR A 342 -9.46 9.93 11.47
C THR A 342 -8.10 10.21 10.86
N PHE A 343 -7.07 9.57 11.39
CA PHE A 343 -5.69 9.66 10.92
C PHE A 343 -5.16 8.28 10.55
N LEU A 344 -4.66 8.14 9.33
CA LEU A 344 -4.02 6.93 8.85
C LEU A 344 -2.50 7.15 8.81
N PHE A 345 -1.77 6.42 9.64
CA PHE A 345 -0.32 6.57 9.74
C PHE A 345 0.40 5.77 8.64
N ALA A 346 1.06 6.48 7.71
CA ALA A 346 1.61 5.91 6.48
C ALA A 346 2.53 4.69 6.71
N GLN A 347 3.34 4.69 7.78
CA GLN A 347 4.24 3.57 8.09
C GLN A 347 3.50 2.26 8.36
N LYS A 348 2.26 2.33 8.87
CA LYS A 348 1.41 1.18 9.15
C LYS A 348 0.68 0.67 7.91
N PHE A 349 0.27 1.58 7.03
CA PHE A 349 -0.53 1.26 5.85
C PHE A 349 0.29 0.93 4.60
N HIS A 350 1.55 1.38 4.52
CA HIS A 350 2.44 1.18 3.37
C HIS A 350 3.75 0.46 3.74
N ALA A 351 3.68 -0.59 4.57
CA ALA A 351 4.87 -1.32 5.03
C ALA A 351 5.76 -1.86 3.90
N ALA A 352 5.17 -2.17 2.74
CA ALA A 352 5.88 -2.63 1.54
C ALA A 352 6.89 -1.60 0.98
N MET A 353 6.76 -0.33 1.35
CA MET A 353 7.72 0.72 1.00
C MET A 353 9.10 0.55 1.64
N ARG A 354 9.25 -0.36 2.61
CA ARG A 354 10.56 -0.68 3.23
C ARG A 354 11.60 -1.15 2.22
N PHE A 355 11.19 -1.82 1.15
CA PHE A 355 12.11 -2.31 0.11
C PHE A 355 12.72 -1.18 -0.74
N ALA A 356 12.05 -0.05 -0.85
CA ALA A 356 12.58 1.13 -1.54
C ALA A 356 13.38 2.06 -0.61
N ALA A 357 13.31 1.87 0.71
CA ALA A 357 13.87 2.81 1.68
C ALA A 357 15.40 2.93 1.61
N PRO A 358 16.19 1.83 1.52
CA PRO A 358 17.65 1.91 1.43
C PRO A 358 18.11 2.69 0.19
N ALA A 359 17.63 2.31 -1.00
CA ALA A 359 17.95 3.01 -2.24
C ALA A 359 17.59 4.50 -2.18
N ARG A 360 16.42 4.85 -1.66
CA ARG A 360 16.00 6.26 -1.51
C ARG A 360 16.89 7.05 -0.55
N ALA A 361 17.30 6.44 0.57
CA ALA A 361 18.20 7.07 1.52
C ALA A 361 19.58 7.32 0.90
N SER A 362 20.10 6.38 0.10
CA SER A 362 21.38 6.51 -0.61
C SER A 362 21.38 7.57 -1.71
N LEU A 363 20.25 7.81 -2.38
CA LEU A 363 20.15 8.84 -3.42
C LEU A 363 20.27 10.26 -2.86
N GLY A 364 19.64 10.55 -1.70
CA GLY A 364 19.74 11.85 -1.03
C GLY A 364 19.01 13.02 -1.72
N PHE A 365 18.33 12.81 -2.85
CA PHE A 365 17.50 13.81 -3.53
C PHE A 365 16.03 13.38 -3.63
N LYS A 366 15.15 14.32 -3.95
CA LYS A 366 13.70 14.06 -4.11
C LYS A 366 13.45 13.22 -5.37
N THR A 367 12.43 12.38 -5.34
CA THR A 367 12.05 11.57 -6.50
C THR A 367 10.55 11.62 -6.72
N ALA A 368 10.09 11.02 -7.82
CA ALA A 368 8.67 10.76 -8.09
C ALA A 368 7.88 10.23 -6.89
N PHE A 369 8.53 9.49 -5.98
CA PHE A 369 7.89 8.89 -4.82
C PHE A 369 7.46 9.92 -3.76
N ASN A 370 8.04 11.13 -3.79
CA ASN A 370 7.55 12.26 -2.99
C ASN A 370 6.17 12.72 -3.46
N LEU A 371 5.82 12.52 -4.73
CA LEU A 371 4.51 12.85 -5.31
C LEU A 371 3.49 11.73 -5.10
N VAL A 372 3.94 10.48 -4.98
CA VAL A 372 3.06 9.31 -4.83
C VAL A 372 2.35 9.27 -3.46
N GLY A 373 2.98 9.76 -2.39
CA GLY A 373 2.44 9.66 -1.03
C GLY A 373 1.02 10.26 -0.86
N PRO A 374 0.78 11.51 -1.32
CA PRO A 374 -0.57 12.07 -1.36
C PRO A 374 -1.57 11.27 -2.21
N LEU A 375 -1.13 10.58 -3.26
CA LEU A 375 -2.02 9.83 -4.16
C LEU A 375 -2.42 8.46 -3.59
N SER A 376 -1.79 8.01 -2.51
CA SER A 376 -1.92 6.63 -1.99
C SER A 376 -2.79 6.48 -0.76
N ASN A 377 -3.67 7.44 -0.46
CA ASN A 377 -4.53 7.37 0.73
C ASN A 377 -5.33 6.04 0.78
N PRO A 378 -5.19 5.22 1.84
CA PRO A 378 -5.84 3.90 1.95
C PRO A 378 -7.38 3.93 2.04
N ALA A 379 -7.97 5.11 2.30
CA ALA A 379 -9.38 5.23 2.67
C ALA A 379 -10.36 5.43 1.52
N ASN A 380 -9.92 5.28 0.28
CA ASN A 380 -10.71 5.55 -0.92
C ASN A 380 -11.41 6.92 -0.84
N VAL A 381 -10.62 7.95 -0.58
CA VAL A 381 -11.11 9.32 -0.51
C VAL A 381 -11.71 9.74 -1.85
N THR A 382 -12.75 10.57 -1.79
CA THR A 382 -13.49 11.05 -2.97
C THR A 382 -13.03 12.45 -3.38
N HIS A 383 -12.50 13.20 -2.42
CA HIS A 383 -12.06 14.58 -2.54
C HIS A 383 -10.65 14.73 -2.00
N GLN A 384 -9.78 15.45 -2.69
CA GLN A 384 -8.39 15.63 -2.26
C GLN A 384 -7.87 17.04 -2.46
N PHE A 385 -7.39 17.65 -1.39
CA PHE A 385 -6.62 18.88 -1.42
C PHE A 385 -5.13 18.50 -1.29
N ILE A 386 -4.34 18.75 -2.33
CA ILE A 386 -2.93 18.39 -2.37
C ILE A 386 -2.07 19.62 -2.59
N GLY A 387 -1.19 19.89 -1.64
CA GLY A 387 -0.10 20.83 -1.81
C GLY A 387 1.11 20.22 -2.49
N VAL A 388 1.71 20.93 -3.45
CA VAL A 388 2.94 20.51 -4.14
C VAL A 388 3.99 21.62 -4.13
N PHE A 389 5.26 21.23 -3.98
CA PHE A 389 6.38 22.18 -3.87
C PHE A 389 6.77 22.85 -5.21
N ASP A 390 6.26 22.35 -6.33
CA ASP A 390 6.53 22.89 -7.67
C ASP A 390 5.24 22.91 -8.49
N LYS A 391 4.89 24.09 -9.00
CA LYS A 391 3.71 24.32 -9.83
C LYS A 391 3.64 23.42 -11.06
N ALA A 392 4.77 22.96 -11.58
CA ALA A 392 4.82 22.02 -12.71
C ALA A 392 4.07 20.70 -12.41
N TYR A 393 3.94 20.31 -11.14
CA TYR A 393 3.26 19.08 -10.74
C TYR A 393 1.75 19.23 -10.53
N THR A 394 1.21 20.44 -10.47
CA THR A 394 -0.22 20.67 -10.18
C THR A 394 -1.13 19.94 -11.17
N GLU A 395 -0.90 20.15 -12.47
CA GLU A 395 -1.69 19.53 -13.53
C GLU A 395 -1.42 18.02 -13.67
N ILE A 396 -0.17 17.60 -13.51
CA ILE A 396 0.22 16.18 -13.60
C ILE A 396 -0.47 15.37 -12.49
N MET A 397 -0.47 15.90 -11.26
CA MET A 397 -1.15 15.25 -10.14
C MET A 397 -2.67 15.29 -10.27
N ALA A 398 -3.27 16.38 -10.76
CA ALA A 398 -4.71 16.43 -11.02
C ALA A 398 -5.15 15.37 -12.04
N LYS A 399 -4.38 15.18 -13.12
CA LYS A 399 -4.60 14.11 -14.11
C LYS A 399 -4.44 12.72 -13.49
N ALA A 400 -3.42 12.52 -12.65
CA ALA A 400 -3.24 11.24 -11.95
C ALA A 400 -4.42 10.93 -11.01
N LEU A 401 -4.93 11.92 -10.29
CA LEU A 401 -6.12 11.79 -9.43
C LEU A 401 -7.36 11.40 -10.21
N ALA A 402 -7.55 11.96 -11.42
CA ALA A 402 -8.64 11.58 -12.32
C ALA A 402 -8.55 10.09 -12.73
N ILE A 403 -7.35 9.62 -13.12
CA ILE A 403 -7.11 8.20 -13.43
C ILE A 403 -7.39 7.30 -12.22
N LEU A 404 -7.06 7.77 -11.01
CA LEU A 404 -7.30 7.07 -9.75
C LEU A 404 -8.76 7.11 -9.25
N GLY A 405 -9.66 7.77 -9.99
CA GLY A 405 -11.09 7.83 -9.71
C GLY A 405 -11.52 8.86 -8.65
N ILE A 406 -10.68 9.86 -8.37
CA ILE A 406 -11.05 10.98 -7.49
C ILE A 406 -12.12 11.84 -8.17
N LYS A 407 -13.17 12.20 -7.44
CA LYS A 407 -14.30 12.98 -7.98
C LYS A 407 -13.96 14.45 -8.10
N ARG A 408 -13.45 15.07 -7.03
CA ARG A 408 -12.94 16.44 -7.07
C ARG A 408 -11.57 16.54 -6.40
N ALA A 409 -10.68 17.33 -6.94
CA ALA A 409 -9.41 17.62 -6.29
C ALA A 409 -9.00 19.07 -6.50
N MET A 410 -8.20 19.58 -5.57
CA MET A 410 -7.54 20.87 -5.68
C MET A 410 -6.05 20.65 -5.43
N VAL A 411 -5.25 20.77 -6.49
CA VAL A 411 -3.79 20.68 -6.38
C VAL A 411 -3.19 22.08 -6.42
N VAL A 412 -2.46 22.47 -5.38
CA VAL A 412 -2.01 23.85 -5.17
C VAL A 412 -0.49 23.94 -5.08
N SER A 413 0.06 25.02 -5.62
CA SER A 413 1.46 25.38 -5.44
C SER A 413 1.62 26.89 -5.42
N GLY A 414 2.12 27.42 -4.29
CA GLY A 414 2.49 28.82 -4.19
C GLY A 414 3.64 29.15 -5.13
N PHE A 415 3.64 30.35 -5.72
CA PHE A 415 4.75 30.82 -6.57
C PHE A 415 6.07 31.03 -5.80
N ASP A 416 6.00 31.04 -4.48
CA ASP A 416 7.08 30.98 -3.50
C ASP A 416 7.56 29.55 -3.17
N GLY A 417 7.03 28.54 -3.87
CA GLY A 417 7.38 27.12 -3.70
C GLY A 417 6.67 26.43 -2.54
N TYR A 418 5.59 27.01 -1.99
CA TYR A 418 4.84 26.42 -0.89
C TYR A 418 3.92 25.32 -1.39
N ASP A 419 3.85 24.23 -0.62
CA ASP A 419 2.87 23.15 -0.79
C ASP A 419 1.55 23.47 -0.08
N GLU A 420 1.07 24.72 -0.20
CA GLU A 420 -0.12 25.28 0.44
C GLU A 420 -0.70 26.41 -0.44
N ILE A 421 -1.95 26.84 -0.23
CA ILE A 421 -2.37 28.16 -0.72
C ILE A 421 -1.61 29.21 0.09
N SER A 422 -0.73 29.94 -0.59
CA SER A 422 0.22 30.86 0.04
C SER A 422 -0.43 32.18 0.44
N LEU A 423 0.11 32.78 1.52
CA LEU A 423 -0.10 34.19 1.88
C LEU A 423 1.12 35.07 1.57
N CYS A 424 2.20 34.52 1.05
CA CYS A 424 3.39 35.29 0.66
C CYS A 424 3.40 35.60 -0.85
N ALA A 425 2.64 34.85 -1.65
CA ALA A 425 2.61 34.95 -3.10
C ALA A 425 1.28 34.43 -3.70
N PRO A 426 0.99 34.73 -4.97
CA PRO A 426 -0.06 34.04 -5.71
C PRO A 426 0.16 32.53 -5.75
N THR A 427 -0.94 31.78 -5.87
CA THR A 427 -0.94 30.31 -5.90
C THR A 427 -1.49 29.81 -7.22
N GLN A 428 -0.77 28.91 -7.89
CA GLN A 428 -1.34 28.15 -9.00
C GLN A 428 -2.17 27.00 -8.45
N ILE A 429 -3.40 26.89 -8.94
CA ILE A 429 -4.36 25.86 -8.55
C ILE A 429 -4.76 25.11 -9.81
N THR A 430 -4.64 23.78 -9.78
CA THR A 430 -5.31 22.90 -10.74
C THR A 430 -6.44 22.17 -10.04
N GLU A 431 -7.66 22.44 -10.48
CA GLU A 431 -8.85 21.75 -10.01
C GLU A 431 -9.21 20.59 -10.93
N LEU A 432 -9.59 19.47 -10.31
CA LEU A 432 -10.31 18.37 -10.92
C LEU A 432 -11.76 18.44 -10.44
N ASP A 433 -12.72 18.40 -11.34
CA ASP A 433 -14.14 18.32 -11.04
C ASP A 433 -14.83 17.37 -12.01
N ASN A 434 -15.14 16.16 -11.51
CA ASN A 434 -15.83 15.11 -12.25
C ASN A 434 -15.23 14.86 -13.65
N GLY A 435 -13.90 14.73 -13.71
CA GLY A 435 -13.14 14.49 -14.94
C GLY A 435 -12.74 15.76 -15.71
N THR A 436 -13.32 16.92 -15.38
CA THR A 436 -12.90 18.21 -15.95
C THR A 436 -11.70 18.75 -15.18
N ILE A 437 -10.65 19.16 -15.88
CA ILE A 437 -9.45 19.75 -15.25
C ILE A 437 -9.30 21.20 -15.68
N LYS A 438 -9.11 22.10 -14.71
CA LYS A 438 -8.91 23.52 -14.95
C LYS A 438 -7.76 24.05 -14.10
N THR A 439 -6.83 24.75 -14.73
CA THR A 439 -5.71 25.43 -14.05
C THR A 439 -5.95 26.94 -14.05
N TYR A 440 -5.73 27.59 -12.92
CA TYR A 440 -5.81 29.05 -12.77
C TYR A 440 -4.87 29.53 -11.65
N VAL A 441 -4.72 30.85 -11.54
CA VAL A 441 -3.96 31.49 -10.46
C VAL A 441 -4.95 32.14 -9.50
N PHE A 442 -4.76 31.91 -8.20
CA PHE A 442 -5.49 32.54 -7.12
C PHE A 442 -4.59 33.53 -6.40
N ASN A 443 -5.06 34.77 -6.21
CA ASN A 443 -4.36 35.76 -5.43
C ASN A 443 -5.10 36.07 -4.11
N PRO A 444 -4.46 35.93 -2.93
CA PRO A 444 -5.06 36.29 -1.63
C PRO A 444 -5.67 37.71 -1.56
N ASN A 445 -5.12 38.67 -2.32
CA ASN A 445 -5.66 40.03 -2.38
C ASN A 445 -7.11 40.08 -2.90
N GLU A 446 -7.54 39.12 -3.73
CA GLU A 446 -8.91 39.04 -4.27
C GLU A 446 -9.98 38.84 -3.18
N ILE A 447 -9.55 38.37 -2.01
CA ILE A 447 -10.41 38.12 -0.86
C ILE A 447 -10.12 39.07 0.31
N GLY A 448 -9.31 40.11 0.08
CA GLY A 448 -8.98 41.14 1.06
C GLY A 448 -7.84 40.75 2.01
N LEU A 449 -6.99 39.79 1.64
CA LEU A 449 -5.78 39.43 2.40
C LEU A 449 -4.55 40.10 1.79
N GLU A 450 -3.72 40.66 2.66
CA GLU A 450 -2.43 41.22 2.27
C GLU A 450 -1.36 40.14 2.24
N PHE A 451 -0.33 40.35 1.41
CA PHE A 451 0.84 39.50 1.46
C PHE A 451 1.59 39.69 2.77
N VAL A 452 2.07 38.59 3.34
CA VAL A 452 2.82 38.59 4.59
C VAL A 452 4.23 38.06 4.36
N PRO A 453 5.24 38.52 5.12
CA PRO A 453 6.57 37.93 5.10
C PRO A 453 6.56 36.47 5.58
N PHE A 454 7.33 35.60 4.93
CA PHE A 454 7.47 34.18 5.33
C PHE A 454 7.82 34.00 6.80
N ALA A 455 8.66 34.88 7.37
CA ALA A 455 9.08 34.82 8.76
C ALA A 455 7.89 34.78 9.74
N GLU A 456 6.75 35.37 9.38
CA GLU A 456 5.54 35.38 10.21
C GLU A 456 4.75 34.06 10.14
N LEU A 457 5.03 33.23 9.14
CA LEU A 457 4.38 31.93 8.89
C LEU A 457 5.24 30.73 9.33
N CYS A 458 6.51 30.96 9.68
CA CYS A 458 7.41 29.92 10.15
C CYS A 458 6.85 29.15 11.35
N GLY A 459 7.00 27.83 11.29
CA GLY A 459 6.83 26.93 12.43
C GLY A 459 8.14 26.70 13.19
N GLY A 460 8.06 25.90 14.24
CA GLY A 460 9.20 25.49 15.03
C GLY A 460 9.31 23.98 15.16
N ASP A 461 9.73 23.53 16.34
CA ASP A 461 9.64 22.12 16.72
C ASP A 461 8.19 21.71 17.00
N VAL A 462 8.02 20.46 17.45
CA VAL A 462 6.70 19.91 17.77
C VAL A 462 6.00 20.70 18.88
N ALA A 463 6.72 21.22 19.87
CA ALA A 463 6.14 21.98 20.98
C ALA A 463 5.63 23.35 20.51
N GLU A 464 6.41 24.04 19.68
CA GLU A 464 6.02 25.32 19.10
C GLU A 464 4.85 25.18 18.13
N ASN A 465 4.85 24.16 17.26
CA ASN A 465 3.73 23.92 16.35
C ASN A 465 2.45 23.51 17.08
N LYS A 466 2.57 22.79 18.20
CA LYS A 466 1.45 22.52 19.12
C LYS A 466 0.92 23.82 19.71
N ARG A 467 1.79 24.70 20.22
CA ARG A 467 1.41 26.00 20.79
C ARG A 467 0.65 26.82 19.76
N ILE A 468 1.21 27.01 18.56
CA ILE A 468 0.57 27.74 17.44
C ILE A 468 -0.82 27.17 17.14
N SER A 469 -0.93 25.85 16.98
CA SER A 469 -2.22 25.21 16.65
C SER A 469 -3.28 25.43 17.73
N LEU A 470 -2.90 25.32 19.01
CA LEU A 470 -3.80 25.59 20.13
C LEU A 470 -4.21 27.07 20.18
N GLU A 471 -3.32 28.02 19.90
CA GLU A 471 -3.67 29.44 19.86
C GLU A 471 -4.71 29.76 18.78
N ILE A 472 -4.58 29.10 17.62
CA ILE A 472 -5.58 29.16 16.55
C ILE A 472 -6.89 28.55 17.05
N PHE A 473 -6.89 27.35 17.62
CA PHE A 473 -8.10 26.68 18.11
C PHE A 473 -8.82 27.42 19.24
N HIS A 474 -8.09 28.18 20.05
CA HIS A 474 -8.64 29.06 21.08
C HIS A 474 -9.08 30.44 20.55
N ALA A 475 -8.94 30.68 19.25
CA ALA A 475 -9.23 31.94 18.57
C ALA A 475 -8.53 33.15 19.23
N LYS A 476 -7.26 32.99 19.65
CA LYS A 476 -6.52 34.09 20.32
C LYS A 476 -6.38 35.34 19.46
N SER A 477 -6.21 35.18 18.15
CA SER A 477 -6.16 36.29 17.19
C SER A 477 -6.59 35.81 15.80
N LEU A 478 -7.74 36.28 15.33
CA LEU A 478 -8.25 36.00 13.98
C LEU A 478 -7.47 36.75 12.88
N HIS A 479 -6.77 37.83 13.25
CA HIS A 479 -5.97 38.65 12.33
C HIS A 479 -4.51 38.22 12.24
N SER A 480 -4.08 37.23 13.06
CA SER A 480 -2.72 36.69 12.95
C SER A 480 -2.51 36.05 11.56
N PRO A 481 -1.36 36.31 10.90
CA PRO A 481 -1.02 35.68 9.62
C PRO A 481 -1.12 34.15 9.64
N LYS A 482 -0.73 33.52 10.75
CA LYS A 482 -0.82 32.06 10.92
C LYS A 482 -2.29 31.58 10.94
N THR A 483 -3.17 32.31 11.63
CA THR A 483 -4.62 32.03 11.64
C THR A 483 -5.22 32.22 10.26
N GLN A 484 -4.84 33.30 9.56
CA GLN A 484 -5.32 33.58 8.21
C GLN A 484 -4.86 32.51 7.21
N LEU A 485 -3.63 32.02 7.31
CA LEU A 485 -3.10 30.96 6.44
C LEU A 485 -3.89 29.65 6.61
N VAL A 486 -4.16 29.27 7.87
CA VAL A 486 -4.97 28.09 8.19
C VAL A 486 -6.41 28.28 7.71
N ALA A 487 -7.02 29.44 7.94
CA ALA A 487 -8.36 29.73 7.47
C ALA A 487 -8.44 29.68 5.93
N LEU A 488 -7.41 30.15 5.22
CA LEU A 488 -7.36 30.13 3.76
C LEU A 488 -7.32 28.71 3.19
N ASN A 489 -6.42 27.87 3.71
CA ASN A 489 -6.32 26.47 3.28
C ASN A 489 -7.54 25.64 3.70
N THR A 490 -8.09 25.90 4.89
CA THR A 490 -9.36 25.31 5.34
C THR A 490 -10.51 25.74 4.41
N GLY A 491 -10.54 27.01 3.99
CA GLY A 491 -11.54 27.55 3.09
C GLY A 491 -11.51 26.93 1.70
N GLY A 492 -10.32 26.74 1.12
CA GLY A 492 -10.16 25.99 -0.12
C GLY A 492 -10.68 24.56 -0.01
N ALA A 493 -10.40 23.88 1.10
CA ALA A 493 -10.92 22.53 1.35
C ALA A 493 -12.44 22.49 1.63
N LEU A 494 -13.03 23.52 2.26
CA LEU A 494 -14.48 23.66 2.44
C LEU A 494 -15.20 23.84 1.10
N TYR A 495 -14.65 24.67 0.22
CA TYR A 495 -15.14 24.82 -1.15
C TYR A 495 -15.01 23.51 -1.96
N LEU A 496 -13.87 22.83 -1.84
CA LEU A 496 -13.69 21.50 -2.44
C LEU A 496 -14.75 20.50 -1.95
N ALA A 497 -15.06 20.52 -0.66
CA ALA A 497 -16.09 19.66 -0.04
C ALA A 497 -17.54 20.11 -0.32
N GLY A 498 -17.77 21.16 -1.12
CA GLY A 498 -19.11 21.68 -1.41
C GLY A 498 -19.80 22.35 -0.22
N ARG A 499 -19.03 22.77 0.80
CA ARG A 499 -19.54 23.52 1.96
C ARG A 499 -19.54 25.03 1.76
N ALA A 500 -18.90 25.52 0.70
CA ALA A 500 -18.86 26.92 0.28
C ALA A 500 -18.85 26.98 -1.26
N GLY A 501 -19.40 28.03 -1.85
CA GLY A 501 -19.44 28.24 -3.30
C GLY A 501 -18.15 28.80 -3.89
N SER A 502 -17.21 29.27 -3.06
CA SER A 502 -15.91 29.79 -3.49
C SER A 502 -14.84 29.71 -2.40
N ILE A 503 -13.56 29.86 -2.76
CA ILE A 503 -12.45 29.97 -1.79
C ILE A 503 -12.69 31.14 -0.83
N LYS A 504 -13.23 32.27 -1.32
CA LYS A 504 -13.56 33.46 -0.51
C LYS A 504 -14.57 33.13 0.59
N GLU A 505 -15.70 32.54 0.20
CA GLU A 505 -16.74 32.14 1.14
C GLU A 505 -16.21 31.09 2.12
N GLY A 506 -15.44 30.12 1.62
CA GLY A 506 -14.78 29.11 2.44
C GLY A 506 -13.83 29.72 3.48
N TYR A 507 -13.06 30.75 3.12
CA TYR A 507 -12.16 31.44 4.04
C TYR A 507 -12.92 32.09 5.21
N PHE A 508 -14.02 32.79 4.93
CA PHE A 508 -14.84 33.39 5.99
C PHE A 508 -15.52 32.32 6.85
N LEU A 509 -16.06 31.26 6.24
CA LEU A 509 -16.62 30.13 6.99
C LEU A 509 -15.57 29.47 7.90
N ALA A 510 -14.32 29.31 7.42
CA ALA A 510 -13.23 28.78 8.24
C ALA A 510 -12.91 29.68 9.45
N ARG A 511 -13.00 31.00 9.30
CA ARG A 511 -12.85 31.94 10.42
C ARG A 511 -13.95 31.78 11.45
N ASP A 512 -15.21 31.65 11.01
CA ASP A 512 -16.35 31.43 11.91
C ASP A 512 -16.18 30.12 12.70
N ILE A 513 -15.68 29.07 12.04
CA ILE A 513 -15.37 27.78 12.70
C ILE A 513 -14.29 27.97 13.77
N ILE A 514 -13.22 28.70 13.46
CA ILE A 514 -12.14 29.02 14.42
C ILE A 514 -12.72 29.79 15.61
N GLU A 515 -13.48 30.86 15.36
CA GLU A 515 -14.09 31.70 16.39
C GLU A 515 -15.05 30.92 17.30
N SER A 516 -15.77 29.94 16.74
CA SER A 516 -16.67 29.07 17.51
C SER A 516 -15.96 28.14 18.50
N LYS A 517 -14.64 27.92 18.34
CA LYS A 517 -13.81 27.02 19.16
C LYS A 517 -14.27 25.56 19.21
N LYS A 518 -15.23 25.16 18.37
CA LYS A 518 -15.77 23.78 18.29
C LYS A 518 -14.70 22.73 18.00
N VAL A 519 -13.62 23.12 17.33
CA VAL A 519 -12.46 22.26 17.06
C VAL A 519 -11.80 21.71 18.32
N LEU A 520 -11.86 22.41 19.46
CA LEU A 520 -11.35 21.90 20.73
C LEU A 520 -12.09 20.63 21.17
N LYS A 521 -13.41 20.58 20.94
CA LYS A 521 -14.22 19.40 21.27
C LYS A 521 -13.88 18.22 20.37
N VAL A 522 -13.72 18.47 19.06
CA VAL A 522 -13.27 17.45 18.10
C VAL A 522 -11.91 16.89 18.49
N LEU A 523 -10.97 17.76 18.90
CA LEU A 523 -9.65 17.32 19.32
C LEU A 523 -9.70 16.46 20.59
N GLU A 524 -10.48 16.88 21.59
CA GLU A 524 -10.69 16.12 22.83
C GLU A 524 -11.27 14.73 22.55
N ASP A 525 -12.33 14.65 21.74
CA ASP A 525 -12.96 13.39 21.39
C ASP A 525 -12.03 12.50 20.55
N PHE A 526 -11.27 13.09 19.63
CA PHE A 526 -10.28 12.35 18.83
C PHE A 526 -9.19 11.76 19.74
N ALA A 527 -8.64 12.57 20.65
CA ALA A 527 -7.64 12.11 21.63
C ALA A 527 -8.19 10.95 22.47
N ARG A 528 -9.41 11.10 23.03
CA ARG A 528 -10.08 10.06 23.83
C ARG A 528 -10.33 8.78 23.04
N LEU A 529 -10.97 8.87 21.87
CA LEU A 529 -11.35 7.70 21.07
C LEU A 529 -10.14 6.95 20.50
N SER A 530 -9.05 7.66 20.18
CA SER A 530 -7.83 7.03 19.63
C SER A 530 -7.11 6.09 20.60
N HIS A 531 -7.42 6.17 21.91
CA HIS A 531 -6.87 5.30 22.95
C HIS A 531 -7.80 4.14 23.35
N ASN A 532 -9.07 4.17 22.93
CA ASN A 532 -10.05 3.15 23.28
C ASN A 532 -9.93 1.96 22.32
N LYS A 533 -9.50 0.82 22.87
CA LYS A 533 -9.49 -0.47 22.16
C LYS A 533 -10.90 -1.03 22.01
#